data_AF-A0A817H0Y8-F1
#
_entry.id   AF-A0A817H0Y8-F1
#
_cell.length_a   1.000
_cell.length_b   1.000
_cell.length_c   1.000
_cell.angle_alpha   90.00
_cell.angle_beta   90.00
_cell.angle_gamma   90.00
#
_symmetry.space_group_name_H-M   'P 1'
#
loop_
_entity.id
_entity.type
_entity.pdbx_description
1 polymer ?
#
loop_
_entity_poly.entity_id
_entity_poly.type
_entity_poly.pdbx_seq_one_letter_code
_entity_poly.pdbx_strand_id
1 'polypeptide(L)' 'MAEACKIGRIFVSATGSIGLIRDEHIMEMRDMAILCNISTGQTEIDVVWLKAD' A
#
# COMPACT_ATOMS: atom_id res chain seq x y z
N MET A 1 -8.35 -2.38 -4.81
CA MET A 1 -7.36 -1.29 -4.69
C MET A 1 -7.26 -0.45 -5.97
N ALA A 2 -7.21 -1.08 -7.15
CA ALA A 2 -7.16 -0.44 -8.48
C ALA A 2 -7.92 0.89 -8.70
N GLU A 3 -9.14 1.05 -8.18
CA GLU A 3 -9.87 2.32 -8.32
C GLU A 3 -9.70 3.27 -7.13
N ALA A 4 -9.49 2.74 -5.93
CA ALA A 4 -9.40 3.53 -4.71
C ALA A 4 -8.05 4.26 -4.58
N CYS A 5 -6.95 3.68 -5.09
CA CYS A 5 -5.62 4.30 -5.04
C CYS A 5 -5.59 5.67 -5.74
N LYS A 6 -6.32 5.83 -6.85
CA LYS A 6 -6.38 7.04 -7.67
C LYS A 6 -7.02 8.24 -6.96
N ILE A 7 -7.88 7.98 -5.96
CA ILE A 7 -8.69 9.02 -5.30
C ILE A 7 -8.41 9.18 -3.81
N GLY A 8 -7.91 8.14 -3.15
CA GLY A 8 -7.64 8.15 -1.72
C GLY A 8 -6.46 9.05 -1.35
N ARG A 9 -6.45 9.48 -0.09
CA ARG A 9 -5.35 10.23 0.54
C ARG A 9 -4.74 9.52 1.73
N ILE A 10 -5.52 8.66 2.39
CA ILE A 10 -5.08 7.87 3.55
C ILE A 10 -5.51 6.44 3.31
N PHE A 11 -4.56 5.52 3.42
CA PHE A 11 -4.75 4.09 3.22
C PHE A 11 -4.24 3.36 4.46
N VAL A 12 -5.09 2.50 5.01
CA VAL A 12 -4.76 1.65 6.16
C VAL A 12 -5.07 0.21 5.80
N SER A 13 -4.08 -0.68 5.90
CA SER A 13 -4.29 -2.13 5.78
C SER A 13 -4.44 -2.75 7.17
N ALA A 14 -5.42 -3.63 7.33
CA ALA A 14 -5.80 -4.25 8.61
C ALA A 14 -6.42 -5.65 8.42
N THR A 15 -6.00 -6.36 7.37
CA THR A 15 -6.67 -7.59 6.92
C THR A 15 -6.01 -8.88 7.41
N GLY A 16 -4.74 -8.81 7.81
CA GLY A 16 -3.89 -9.98 8.05
C GLY A 16 -3.52 -10.76 6.78
N SER A 17 -3.88 -10.28 5.59
CA SER A 17 -3.61 -10.94 4.31
C SER A 17 -2.42 -10.31 3.59
N ILE A 18 -1.50 -11.14 3.07
CA ILE A 18 -0.31 -10.67 2.36
C ILE A 18 -0.63 -10.15 0.95
N GLY A 19 0.14 -9.18 0.47
CA GLY A 19 0.08 -8.72 -0.93
C GLY A 19 -1.17 -7.92 -1.32
N LEU A 20 -1.80 -7.26 -0.35
CA LEU A 20 -3.02 -6.47 -0.55
C LEU A 20 -2.74 -5.17 -1.34
N ILE A 21 -1.67 -4.47 -0.97
CA ILE A 21 -1.21 -3.23 -1.62
C ILE A 21 0.13 -3.54 -2.28
N ARG A 22 0.18 -3.36 -3.60
CA ARG A 22 1.32 -3.70 -4.46
C ARG A 22 1.90 -2.42 -5.07
N ASP A 23 3.06 -2.52 -5.68
CA ASP A 23 3.71 -1.44 -6.41
C ASP A 23 2.75 -0.74 -7.40
N GLU A 24 2.03 -1.48 -8.22
CA GLU A 24 1.05 -0.97 -9.19
C GLU A 24 -0.05 -0.11 -8.54
N HIS A 25 -0.38 -0.37 -7.27
CA HIS A 25 -1.36 0.40 -6.52
C HIS A 25 -0.76 1.68 -5.94
N ILE A 26 0.51 1.63 -5.52
CA ILE A 26 1.22 2.77 -4.92
C ILE A 26 1.59 3.80 -5.99
N MET A 27 2.00 3.35 -7.18
CA MET A 27 2.33 4.24 -8.30
C MET A 27 1.14 5.09 -8.77
N GLU A 28 -0.08 4.59 -8.56
CA GLU A 28 -1.33 5.29 -8.88
C GLU A 28 -1.86 6.16 -7.72
N MET A 29 -1.18 6.17 -6.57
CA MET A 29 -1.55 7.03 -5.44
C MET A 29 -1.22 8.48 -5.74
N ARG A 30 -2.04 9.39 -5.17
CA ARG A 30 -1.79 10.83 -5.23
C ARG A 30 -0.50 11.17 -4.48
N ASP A 31 0.19 12.20 -4.96
CA ASP A 31 1.27 12.82 -4.21
C ASP A 31 0.82 13.17 -2.78
N MET A 32 1.72 12.98 -1.82
CA MET A 32 1.48 13.14 -0.38
C MET A 32 0.38 12.23 0.21
N ALA A 33 0.01 11.14 -0.45
CA ALA A 33 -0.83 10.12 0.16
C ALA A 33 -0.11 9.42 1.33
N ILE A 34 -0.86 9.11 2.39
CA ILE A 34 -0.36 8.40 3.57
C ILE A 34 -0.80 6.94 3.48
N LEU A 35 0.15 6.03 3.63
CA LEU A 35 -0.06 4.59 3.62
C LEU A 35 0.50 3.96 4.90
N CYS A 36 -0.33 3.18 5.61
CA CYS A 36 0.03 2.54 6.87
C CYS A 36 -0.47 1.09 6.94
N ASN A 37 0.34 0.18 7.52
CA ASN A 37 -0.07 -1.17 7.90
C ASN A 37 -0.18 -1.26 9.42
N ILE A 38 -1.31 -1.74 9.93
CA ILE A 38 -1.52 -1.91 11.37
C ILE A 38 -1.27 -3.33 11.87
N SER A 39 -1.03 -4.30 10.99
CA SER A 39 -0.85 -5.69 11.43
C SER A 39 0.53 -5.94 12.05
N THR A 40 0.57 -6.79 13.08
CA THR A 40 1.75 -7.03 13.93
C THR A 40 2.88 -7.81 13.24
N GLY A 41 2.72 -8.26 11.99
CA GLY A 41 3.78 -9.04 11.33
C GLY A 41 3.47 -9.64 9.96
N GLN A 42 2.34 -9.31 9.33
CA GLN A 42 2.08 -9.72 7.95
C GLN A 42 2.45 -8.57 7.00
N THR A 43 3.12 -8.92 5.91
CA THR A 43 3.47 -7.97 4.85
C THR A 43 2.25 -7.75 3.95
N GLU A 44 1.30 -6.94 4.44
CA GLU A 44 0.11 -6.55 3.66
C GLU A 44 0.46 -5.58 2.51
N ILE A 45 1.59 -4.88 2.62
CA ILE A 45 2.10 -3.90 1.65
C ILE A 45 3.42 -4.39 1.08
N ASP A 46 3.50 -4.53 -0.24
CA ASP A 46 4.75 -4.83 -0.94
C ASP A 46 5.58 -3.56 -1.13
N VAL A 47 6.75 -3.54 -0.50
CA VAL A 47 7.71 -2.43 -0.51
C VAL A 47 9.09 -2.87 -1.01
N VAL A 48 9.22 -4.08 -1.59
CA VAL A 48 10.53 -4.59 -2.05
C VAL A 48 11.12 -3.67 -3.12
N TRP A 49 10.28 -3.17 -4.02
CA TRP A 49 10.63 -2.24 -5.08
C TRP A 49 11.20 -0.90 -4.57
N LEU A 50 10.82 -0.44 -3.36
CA LEU A 50 11.33 0.81 -2.78
C LEU A 50 12.81 0.74 -2.40
N LYS A 51 13.37 -0.46 -2.30
CA LYS A 51 14.77 -0.71 -1.90
C LYS A 51 15.63 -1.27 -3.02
N ALA A 52 15.11 -1.32 -4.25
CA ALA A 52 15.90 -1.71 -5.40
C ALA A 52 16.82 -0.53 -5.78
N ASP A 53 18.14 -0.75 -5.69
CA ASP A 53 19.18 0.16 -6.18
C ASP A 53 19.18 0.26 -7.71
#